data_AF-A0AAW6C486-F1
#
_entry.id   AF-A0AAW6C486-F1
#
_cell.length_a   1.000
_cell.length_b   1.000
_cell.length_c   1.000
_cell.angle_alpha   90.00
_cell.angle_beta   90.00
_cell.angle_gamma   90.00
#
_symmetry.space_group_name_H-M   'P 1'
#
loop_
_entity.id
_entity.type
_entity.pdbx_description
1 polymer ?
#
loop_
_entity_poly.entity_id
_entity_poly.type
_entity_poly.pdbx_seq_one_letter_code
_entity_poly.pdbx_strand_id
1 'polypeptide(L)' 'MTVAQKMKLLIEQKGITYTFISEKTGIPVDALSKSFLGKRRLPADEMISICREVGIDLSDLAADRVGTAPPP' A
#
# COMPACT_ATOMS: atom_id res chain seq x y z
N MET A 1 -0.78 13.60 3.80
CA MET A 1 -0.64 12.15 4.04
C MET A 1 0.26 11.58 2.94
N THR A 2 1.21 10.69 3.24
CA THR A 2 2.04 10.08 2.17
C THR A 2 1.33 8.84 1.59
N VAL A 3 1.68 8.47 0.35
CA VAL A 3 1.14 7.27 -0.30
C VAL A 3 1.34 6.02 0.57
N ALA A 4 2.52 5.88 1.17
CA ALA A 4 2.83 4.76 2.07
C ALA A 4 1.90 4.71 3.31
N GLN A 5 1.58 5.87 3.91
CA GLN A 5 0.61 5.91 5.02
C GLN A 5 -0.80 5.56 4.57
N LYS A 6 -1.22 6.01 3.38
CA LYS A 6 -2.55 5.68 2.84
C LYS A 6 -2.68 4.20 2.55
N MET A 7 -1.66 3.62 1.94
CA MET A 7 -1.56 2.20 1.66
C MET A 7 -1.63 1.36 2.94
N LYS A 8 -0.93 1.78 4.00
CA LYS A 8 -1.04 1.15 5.32
C LYS A 8 -2.47 1.12 5.83
N LEU A 9 -3.20 2.24 5.78
CA LEU A 9 -4.60 2.27 6.22
C LEU A 9 -5.47 1.30 5.41
N LEU A 10 -5.30 1.25 4.09
CA LEU A 10 -6.06 0.33 3.23
C LEU A 10 -5.77 -1.14 3.56
N ILE A 11 -4.52 -1.47 3.83
CA ILE A 11 -4.10 -2.81 4.28
C ILE A 11 -4.80 -3.16 5.61
N GLU A 12 -4.77 -2.24 6.58
CA GLU A 12 -5.42 -2.42 7.89
C GLU A 12 -6.94 -2.52 7.77
N GLN A 13 -7.58 -1.72 6.91
CA GLN A 13 -9.02 -1.77 6.63
C GLN A 13 -9.46 -3.10 6.00
N LYS A 14 -8.60 -3.71 5.18
CA LYS A 14 -8.84 -5.05 4.61
C LYS A 14 -8.52 -6.19 5.59
N GLY A 15 -7.97 -5.88 6.77
CA GLY A 15 -7.56 -6.89 7.75
C GLY A 15 -6.32 -7.69 7.32
N ILE A 16 -5.50 -7.14 6.43
CA ILE A 16 -4.31 -7.82 5.91
C ILE A 16 -3.12 -7.52 6.81
N THR A 17 -2.36 -8.56 7.18
CA THR A 17 -1.19 -8.42 8.04
C THR A 17 0.08 -8.14 7.24
N TYR A 18 1.04 -7.45 7.84
CA TYR A 18 2.34 -7.23 7.20
C TYR A 18 3.09 -8.54 6.93
N THR A 19 2.88 -9.57 7.76
CA THR A 19 3.44 -10.91 7.56
C THR A 19 2.95 -11.53 6.28
N PHE A 20 1.65 -11.41 5.97
CA PHE A 20 1.09 -11.88 4.71
C PHE A 20 1.71 -11.17 3.51
N ILE A 21 1.80 -9.84 3.57
CA ILE A 21 2.43 -9.06 2.51
C ILE A 21 3.90 -9.47 2.35
N SER A 22 4.61 -9.64 3.46
CA SER A 22 6.01 -10.03 3.48
C SER A 22 6.25 -11.38 2.81
N GLU A 23 5.39 -12.36 3.10
CA GLU A 23 5.46 -13.69 2.49
C GLU A 23 5.16 -13.65 0.98
N LYS A 24 4.20 -12.83 0.57
CA LYS A 24 3.78 -12.69 -0.84
C LYS A 24 4.77 -11.91 -1.70
N THR A 25 5.32 -10.83 -1.16
CA THR A 25 6.19 -9.89 -1.88
C THR A 25 7.68 -10.17 -1.67
N GLY A 26 8.03 -10.96 -0.66
CA GLY A 26 9.42 -11.17 -0.23
C GLY A 26 10.01 -10.01 0.58
N ILE A 27 9.24 -8.95 0.84
CA ILE A 27 9.69 -7.76 1.55
C ILE A 27 9.61 -8.02 3.06
N PRO A 28 10.68 -7.85 3.84
CA PRO A 28 10.61 -8.10 5.27
C PRO A 28 9.62 -7.15 5.98
N VAL A 29 8.90 -7.67 6.98
CA VAL A 29 7.92 -6.90 7.77
C VAL A 29 8.51 -5.60 8.35
N ASP A 30 9.77 -5.63 8.78
CA ASP A 30 10.47 -4.44 9.27
C ASP A 30 10.64 -3.37 8.19
N ALA A 31 10.92 -3.77 6.94
CA ALA A 31 11.00 -2.86 5.80
C ALA A 31 9.62 -2.27 5.45
N LEU A 32 8.57 -3.08 5.47
CA LEU A 32 7.19 -2.61 5.28
C LEU A 32 6.83 -1.57 6.34
N SER A 33 7.05 -1.90 7.63
CA SER A 33 6.79 -0.98 8.74
C SER A 33 7.58 0.32 8.58
N LYS A 34 8.89 0.26 8.34
CA LYS A 34 9.71 1.48 8.15
C LYS A 34 9.24 2.32 6.97
N SER A 35 8.80 1.68 5.89
CA SER A 35 8.27 2.35 4.71
C SER A 35 6.94 3.04 4.99
N PHE A 36 6.01 2.37 5.67
CA PHE A 36 4.71 2.92 6.07
C PHE A 36 4.82 4.00 7.14
N LEU A 37 5.84 3.93 8.00
CA LEU A 37 6.19 4.98 8.96
C LEU A 37 6.92 6.18 8.32
N GLY A 38 7.25 6.12 7.03
CA GLY A 38 8.01 7.17 6.34
C GLY A 38 9.49 7.24 6.73
N LYS A 39 10.00 6.25 7.47
CA LYS A 39 11.42 6.13 7.85
C LYS A 39 12.29 5.54 6.74
N ARG A 40 11.66 4.93 5.72
CA ARG A 40 12.31 4.38 4.54
C ARG A 40 11.54 4.81 3.29
N ARG A 41 12.27 5.05 2.19
CA ARG A 41 11.65 5.19 0.87
C ARG A 41 11.10 3.85 0.41
N LEU A 42 9.80 3.81 0.12
CA LEU A 42 9.17 2.68 -0.56
C LEU A 42 9.38 2.88 -2.07
N PRO A 43 10.22 2.08 -2.74
CA PRO A 43 10.37 2.14 -4.19
C PRO A 43 9.07 1.71 -4.87
N ALA A 44 8.85 2.23 -6.08
CA ALA A 44 7.63 1.97 -6.84
C ALA A 44 7.40 0.47 -7.09
N ASP A 45 8.48 -0.29 -7.31
CA ASP A 45 8.43 -1.74 -7.54
C ASP A 45 7.83 -2.50 -6.35
N GLU A 46 8.34 -2.24 -5.13
CA GLU A 46 7.80 -2.79 -3.88
C GLU A 46 6.33 -2.35 -3.70
N MET A 47 6.03 -1.07 -3.97
CA MET A 47 4.69 -0.52 -3.81
C MET A 47 3.67 -1.20 -4.73
N ILE A 48 4.00 -1.39 -6.01
CA ILE A 48 3.15 -2.08 -7.00
C ILE A 48 2.96 -3.55 -6.58
N SER A 49 4.03 -4.22 -6.15
CA SER A 49 3.98 -5.61 -5.71
C SER A 49 3.02 -5.78 -4.53
N ILE A 50 3.13 -4.94 -3.50
CA ILE A 50 2.22 -4.96 -2.35
C ILE A 50 0.78 -4.65 -2.80
N CYS A 51 0.57 -3.61 -3.62
CA CYS A 51 -0.77 -3.27 -4.11
C CYS A 51 -1.43 -4.43 -4.84
N ARG A 52 -0.67 -5.13 -5.68
CA ARG A 52 -1.16 -6.28 -6.43
C ARG A 52 -1.55 -7.44 -5.52
N GLU A 53 -0.72 -7.77 -4.53
CA GLU A 53 -0.97 -8.89 -3.61
C GLU A 53 -2.10 -8.60 -2.61
N VAL A 54 -2.27 -7.33 -2.22
CA VAL A 54 -3.31 -6.87 -1.28
C VAL A 54 -4.64 -6.56 -2.03
N GLY A 55 -4.59 -6.43 -3.35
CA GLY A 55 -5.73 -5.99 -4.16
C GLY A 55 -6.11 -4.54 -3.86
N ILE A 56 -5.12 -3.66 -3.73
CA ILE A 56 -5.27 -2.21 -3.68
C ILE A 56 -4.99 -1.67 -5.07
N ASP A 57 -5.89 -0.84 -5.58
CA ASP A 57 -5.68 -0.19 -6.85
C ASP A 57 -4.81 1.07 -6.69
N LEU A 58 -3.90 1.32 -7.63
CA LEU A 58 -3.04 2.51 -7.62
C LEU A 58 -3.88 3.80 -7.69
N SER A 59 -5.07 3.76 -8.29
CA SER A 59 -6.00 4.90 -8.32
C SER A 59 -6.51 5.28 -6.93
N ASP A 60 -6.71 4.31 -6.02
CA ASP A 60 -7.11 4.59 -4.64
C ASP A 60 -6.00 5.35 -3.89
N LEU A 61 -4.75 4.98 -4.17
CA LEU A 61 -3.57 5.63 -3.62
C LEU A 61 -3.31 7.02 -4.19
N ALA A 62 -3.53 7.23 -5.49
CA ALA A 62 -3.32 8.50 -6.19
C ALA A 62 -4.42 9.54 -5.90
N ALA A 63 -5.58 9.13 -5.40
CA ALA A 63 -6.68 10.01 -5.06
C ALA A 63 -6.39 10.85 -3.80
N ASP A 64 -5.60 11.91 -3.92
CA ASP A 64 -5.61 13.02 -2.95
C ASP A 64 -6.57 14.15 -3.36
N ARG A 65 -7.03 14.19 -4.63
CA ARG A 65 -8.18 14.97 -5.13
C ARG A 65 -8.48 14.51 -6.55
N VAL A 66 -9.61 13.83 -6.76
CA VAL A 66 -10.43 13.89 -7.99
C VAL A 66 -11.58 12.91 -7.77
N GLY A 67 -12.79 13.45 -7.75
CA GLY A 67 -13.99 12.64 -7.87
C GLY A 67 -13.93 11.88 -9.18
N THR A 68 -13.88 10.56 -9.09
CA THR A 68 -14.39 9.71 -10.17
C THR A 68 -15.58 8.99 -9.59
N ALA A 69 -16.75 9.55 -9.90
CA ALA A 69 -17.98 8.78 -9.89
C ALA A 69 -17.77 7.53 -10.77
N PRO A 70 -18.33 6.37 -10.42
CA PRO A 70 -18.26 5.19 -11.27
C PRO A 70 -18.96 5.48 -12.62
N PRO A 71 -18.43 4.98 -13.76
CA PRO A 71 -19.12 5.04 -15.05
C PRO A 71 -20.35 4.09 -15.05
N PRO A 72 -21.30 4.27 -16.00
CA PRO A 72 -22.75 4.18 -15.78
C PRO A 72 -23.30 2.79 -15.43
#